data_AF-A0A2C1KSC6-F1
#
_entry.id   AF-A0A2C1KSC6-F1
#
_cell.length_a   1.000
_cell.length_b   1.000
_cell.length_c   1.000
_cell.angle_alpha   90.00
_cell.angle_beta   90.00
_cell.angle_gamma   90.00
#
_symmetry.space_group_name_H-M   'P 1'
#
loop_
_entity.id
_entity.type
_entity.pdbx_description
1 polymer ?
#
loop_
_entity_poly.entity_id
_entity_poly.type
_entity_poly.pdbx_seq_one_letter_code
_entity_poly.pdbx_strand_id
1 'polypeptide(L)'
;MDSAYLHNSVFNIELKRRELEQQNLTRPEVKRWFEDNYRVFSKKSAFTCLCCNKPVNMNLTKDEGRPFYFRHNDESECSYSENTTTYDKHVSKHEVKSKKDIGLTIFKEILEGEMKPYDVEIDRGYHYKMKLSFIPDFIIKFPNSGERWAIDYFTAIDQGLTSGSYARHLSKRMKTYKEEGFKPFSFVDYSWLSFLEETNKGTLLTAETYVTSKTHEDSLWDTFLEGNLQGDLLDFFRKDTGSSADEFNTRNIAYVDVFNRLCTIFRFVPISQHDRNITFYKLSSSEVPLARALSVNADQNHFVLSKENEDERRNGFLKELTERKQQFELEQQRLREEQERIRAEEERVKLEEEKQRARLRAREVEWQKQRQKAKELEDEEIERQMQETMRRAALRPIEVHPDGWDRGSIRHNGYSNYTYQQNSTVANYESTEDKIEKRRKEKVRDLLLSQPIPGELYISGDTQYWRKVILKWINENQTSDTLVVSLEKIIGYMKSSGVSFTQNDKLVKYPIKDFLEFYVKTLKAELKKKVQLSIKE
;
A
#
# COMPACT_ATOMS: atom_id res chain seq x y z
N MET A 1 -42.13 -9.54 18.02
CA MET A 1 -41.00 -10.16 18.74
C MET A 1 -40.98 -11.64 18.38
N ASP A 2 -39.85 -12.23 18.07
CA ASP A 2 -39.74 -13.65 17.72
C ASP A 2 -39.54 -14.56 18.94
N SER A 3 -39.12 -14.03 20.09
CA SER A 3 -38.87 -14.80 21.31
C SER A 3 -39.67 -14.28 22.51
N ALA A 4 -40.05 -15.18 23.42
CA ALA A 4 -40.71 -14.89 24.70
C ALA A 4 -40.33 -15.94 25.76
N TYR A 5 -40.47 -15.60 27.05
CA TYR A 5 -40.36 -16.60 28.11
C TYR A 5 -41.63 -17.44 28.17
N LEU A 6 -41.48 -18.75 28.27
CA LEU A 6 -42.51 -19.71 28.64
C LEU A 6 -41.95 -20.58 29.76
N HIS A 7 -42.53 -20.51 30.95
CA HIS A 7 -42.07 -21.26 32.12
C HIS A 7 -40.55 -21.11 32.39
N ASN A 8 -40.05 -19.86 32.39
CA ASN A 8 -38.64 -19.50 32.56
C ASN A 8 -37.68 -20.04 31.48
N SER A 9 -38.20 -20.60 30.39
CA SER A 9 -37.42 -20.99 29.21
C SER A 9 -37.68 -20.03 28.05
N VAL A 10 -36.64 -19.69 27.29
CA VAL A 10 -36.78 -18.82 26.10
C VAL A 10 -37.36 -19.66 24.96
N PHE A 11 -38.52 -19.25 24.45
CA PHE A 11 -39.18 -19.86 23.31
C PHE A 11 -39.09 -18.94 22.10
N ASN A 12 -38.34 -19.35 21.06
CA ASN A 12 -38.27 -18.64 19.78
C ASN A 12 -39.26 -19.26 18.77
N ILE A 13 -40.31 -18.50 18.45
CA ILE A 13 -41.40 -18.97 17.59
C ILE A 13 -40.96 -19.15 16.13
N GLU A 14 -40.05 -18.30 15.65
CA GLU A 14 -39.56 -18.35 14.27
C GLU A 14 -38.58 -19.50 14.07
N LEU A 15 -37.71 -19.75 15.04
CA LEU A 15 -36.82 -20.91 15.04
C LEU A 15 -37.65 -22.20 15.01
N LYS A 16 -38.62 -22.33 15.93
CA LYS A 16 -39.48 -23.51 16.00
C LYS A 16 -40.31 -23.71 14.73
N ARG A 17 -40.77 -22.61 14.11
CA ARG A 17 -41.44 -22.64 12.81
C ARG A 17 -40.53 -23.21 11.72
N ARG A 18 -39.29 -22.74 11.60
CA ARG A 18 -38.33 -23.23 10.60
C ARG A 18 -38.01 -24.71 10.80
N GLU A 19 -37.85 -25.16 12.04
CA GLU A 19 -37.65 -26.58 12.36
C GLU A 19 -38.81 -27.45 11.85
N LEU A 20 -40.06 -26.99 12.00
CA LEU A 20 -41.23 -27.72 11.52
C LEU A 20 -41.35 -27.68 9.99
N GLU A 21 -41.03 -26.55 9.36
CA GLU A 21 -40.99 -26.45 7.89
C GLU A 21 -39.90 -27.34 7.29
N GLN A 22 -38.76 -27.51 7.96
CA GLN A 22 -37.72 -28.48 7.58
C GLN A 22 -38.17 -29.94 7.68
N GLN A 23 -39.18 -30.23 8.50
CA GLN A 23 -39.83 -31.54 8.58
C GLN A 23 -40.92 -31.72 7.50
N ASN A 24 -40.91 -30.89 6.46
CA ASN A 24 -41.88 -30.86 5.36
C ASN A 24 -43.33 -30.55 5.78
N LEU A 25 -43.55 -29.91 6.94
CA LEU A 25 -44.89 -29.39 7.28
C LEU A 25 -45.18 -28.13 6.46
N THR A 26 -46.37 -28.08 5.88
CA THR A 26 -46.88 -26.88 5.20
C THR A 26 -47.26 -25.80 6.19
N ARG A 27 -47.32 -24.54 5.74
CA ARG A 27 -47.60 -23.39 6.62
C ARG A 27 -48.91 -23.53 7.43
N PRO A 28 -50.04 -24.03 6.86
CA PRO A 28 -51.25 -24.30 7.63
C PRO A 28 -51.07 -25.38 8.69
N GLU A 29 -50.28 -26.42 8.40
CA GLU A 29 -50.00 -27.51 9.35
C GLU A 29 -49.11 -27.03 10.49
N VAL A 30 -48.06 -26.27 10.19
CA VAL A 30 -47.22 -25.62 11.20
C VAL A 30 -48.08 -24.71 12.10
N LYS A 31 -48.99 -23.93 11.51
CA LYS A 31 -49.92 -23.09 12.28
C LYS A 31 -50.81 -23.93 13.18
N ARG A 32 -51.39 -25.01 12.67
CA ARG A 32 -52.24 -25.92 13.44
C ARG A 32 -51.46 -26.54 14.60
N TRP A 33 -50.21 -26.93 14.36
CA TRP A 33 -49.33 -27.43 15.40
C TRP A 33 -49.10 -26.41 16.52
N PHE A 34 -48.82 -25.13 16.20
CA PHE A 34 -48.72 -24.08 17.22
C PHE A 34 -50.05 -23.82 17.94
N GLU A 35 -51.17 -23.88 17.23
CA GLU A 35 -52.49 -23.72 17.83
C GLU A 35 -52.76 -24.84 18.86
N ASP A 36 -52.51 -26.10 18.48
CA ASP A 36 -52.78 -27.27 19.30
C ASP A 36 -51.84 -27.37 20.52
N ASN A 37 -50.56 -27.02 20.35
CA ASN A 37 -49.55 -27.19 21.39
C ASN A 37 -49.35 -25.93 22.27
N TYR A 38 -49.46 -24.72 21.71
CA TYR A 38 -49.04 -23.48 22.40
C TYR A 38 -50.13 -22.43 22.57
N ARG A 39 -51.27 -22.53 21.88
CA ARG A 39 -52.31 -21.48 21.96
C ARG A 39 -52.88 -21.30 23.35
N VAL A 40 -53.11 -22.40 24.06
CA VAL A 40 -53.70 -22.35 25.40
C VAL A 40 -52.79 -21.57 26.36
N PHE A 41 -51.47 -21.77 26.28
CA PHE A 41 -50.49 -21.01 27.05
C PHE A 41 -50.56 -19.51 26.72
N SER A 42 -50.65 -19.17 25.43
CA SER A 42 -50.83 -17.78 24.97
C SER A 42 -52.11 -17.14 25.50
N LYS A 43 -53.25 -17.86 25.45
CA LYS A 43 -54.53 -17.38 26.00
C LYS A 43 -54.49 -17.19 27.51
N LYS A 44 -53.73 -18.03 28.21
CA LYS A 44 -53.48 -17.92 29.65
C LYS A 44 -52.42 -16.88 30.01
N SER A 45 -51.94 -16.09 29.06
CA SER A 45 -50.89 -15.08 29.29
C SER A 45 -49.61 -15.68 29.90
N ALA A 46 -49.33 -16.96 29.63
CA ALA A 46 -48.17 -17.67 30.15
C ALA A 46 -46.86 -17.30 29.44
N PHE A 47 -46.97 -16.73 28.23
CA PHE A 47 -45.81 -16.13 27.57
C PHE A 47 -45.59 -14.71 28.09
N THR A 48 -44.35 -14.39 28.43
CA THR A 48 -43.94 -13.06 28.88
C THR A 48 -42.81 -12.50 28.03
N CYS A 49 -42.76 -11.18 27.82
CA CYS A 49 -41.64 -10.57 27.10
C CYS A 49 -40.33 -10.80 27.85
N LEU A 50 -39.27 -11.15 27.13
CA LEU A 50 -37.90 -11.22 27.65
C LEU A 50 -37.43 -9.91 28.31
N CYS A 51 -38.01 -8.80 27.87
CA CYS A 51 -37.58 -7.44 28.17
C CYS A 51 -38.20 -6.87 29.45
N CYS A 52 -39.53 -6.88 29.53
CA CYS A 52 -40.31 -6.21 30.56
C CYS A 52 -41.12 -7.19 31.42
N ASN A 53 -41.03 -8.49 31.14
CA ASN A 53 -41.80 -9.56 31.78
C ASN A 53 -43.33 -9.37 31.71
N LYS A 54 -43.83 -8.43 30.89
CA LYS A 54 -45.26 -8.29 30.64
C LYS A 54 -45.79 -9.45 29.79
N PRO A 55 -47.05 -9.86 29.97
CA PRO A 55 -47.69 -10.86 29.12
C PRO A 55 -47.70 -10.50 27.63
N VAL A 56 -47.46 -11.50 26.80
CA VAL A 56 -47.46 -11.38 25.34
C VAL A 56 -48.33 -12.45 24.71
N ASN A 57 -48.93 -12.12 23.57
CA ASN A 57 -49.76 -13.03 22.79
C ASN A 57 -49.03 -13.48 21.53
N MET A 58 -49.12 -14.77 21.25
CA MET A 58 -48.64 -15.41 20.05
C MET A 58 -49.55 -15.07 18.85
N ASN A 59 -48.97 -14.43 17.84
CA ASN A 59 -49.61 -14.13 16.57
C ASN A 59 -49.09 -15.04 15.46
N LEU A 60 -50.01 -15.82 14.90
CA LEU A 60 -49.76 -16.79 13.82
C LEU A 60 -50.36 -16.24 12.52
N THR A 61 -49.54 -15.54 11.74
CA THR A 61 -49.89 -14.95 10.44
C THR A 61 -50.42 -16.02 9.46
N LYS A 62 -51.38 -15.63 8.61
CA LYS A 62 -51.94 -16.54 7.59
C LYS A 62 -51.13 -16.52 6.29
N ASP A 63 -50.59 -15.37 5.94
CA ASP A 63 -49.91 -15.16 4.67
C ASP A 63 -48.52 -15.80 4.67
N GLU A 64 -48.21 -16.51 3.58
CA GLU A 64 -46.86 -17.00 3.32
C GLU A 64 -45.87 -15.83 3.21
N GLY A 65 -44.68 -15.98 3.78
CA GLY A 65 -43.67 -14.93 3.84
C GLY A 65 -43.77 -13.95 5.02
N ARG A 66 -44.89 -13.91 5.77
CA ARG A 66 -44.96 -13.12 7.02
C ARG A 66 -44.55 -13.97 8.24
N PRO A 67 -43.63 -13.51 9.10
CA PRO A 67 -43.19 -14.28 10.27
C PRO A 67 -44.29 -14.42 11.33
N PHE A 68 -44.21 -15.48 12.13
CA PHE A 68 -44.90 -15.59 13.41
C PHE A 68 -44.17 -14.73 14.45
N TYR A 69 -44.94 -14.15 15.38
CA TYR A 69 -44.37 -13.26 16.39
C TYR A 69 -45.24 -13.15 17.63
N PHE A 70 -44.63 -12.77 18.73
CA PHE A 70 -45.27 -12.30 19.95
C PHE A 70 -45.55 -10.80 19.88
N ARG A 71 -46.73 -10.39 20.35
CA ARG A 71 -47.20 -9.01 20.51
C ARG A 71 -47.61 -8.77 21.96
N HIS A 72 -47.30 -7.62 22.54
CA HIS A 72 -47.84 -7.27 23.86
C HIS A 72 -49.37 -7.13 23.81
N ASN A 73 -50.03 -7.54 24.90
CA ASN A 73 -51.49 -7.43 25.01
C ASN A 73 -51.98 -5.97 25.01
N ASP A 74 -51.15 -5.04 25.51
CA ASP A 74 -51.44 -3.61 25.56
C ASP A 74 -51.08 -2.87 24.25
N GLU A 75 -50.68 -3.62 23.22
CA GLU A 75 -50.18 -3.10 21.94
C GLU A 75 -49.00 -2.12 22.06
N SER A 76 -48.39 -2.00 23.24
CA SER A 76 -47.25 -1.10 23.44
C SER A 76 -46.01 -1.62 22.73
N GLU A 77 -45.32 -0.72 22.03
CA GLU A 77 -43.97 -1.00 21.54
C GLU A 77 -43.04 -1.09 22.74
N CYS A 78 -42.45 -2.27 22.92
CA CYS A 78 -41.49 -2.46 23.98
C CYS A 78 -40.07 -2.22 23.47
N SER A 79 -39.18 -1.83 24.38
CA SER A 79 -37.77 -1.54 24.12
C SER A 79 -37.09 -2.62 23.28
N TYR A 80 -37.42 -3.89 23.49
CA TYR A 80 -36.93 -4.99 22.65
C TYR A 80 -37.23 -4.80 21.16
N SER A 81 -38.47 -4.48 20.80
CA SER A 81 -38.89 -4.36 19.40
C SER A 81 -38.21 -3.18 18.73
N GLU A 82 -38.12 -2.05 19.44
CA GLU A 82 -37.45 -0.85 18.95
C GLU A 82 -35.94 -1.08 18.81
N ASN A 83 -35.30 -1.68 19.82
CA ASN A 83 -33.88 -1.98 19.83
C ASN A 83 -33.53 -2.98 18.71
N THR A 84 -34.35 -4.02 18.51
CA THR A 84 -34.17 -4.99 17.41
C THR A 84 -34.24 -4.29 16.04
N THR A 85 -35.27 -3.46 15.84
CA THR A 85 -35.44 -2.72 14.57
C THR A 85 -34.26 -1.78 14.32
N THR A 86 -33.79 -1.11 15.37
CA THR A 86 -32.66 -0.16 15.29
C THR A 86 -31.35 -0.91 15.03
N TYR A 87 -31.13 -2.05 15.69
CA TYR A 87 -29.99 -2.92 15.47
C TYR A 87 -29.95 -3.45 14.03
N ASP A 88 -31.05 -4.03 13.54
CA ASP A 88 -31.13 -4.57 12.18
C ASP A 88 -30.93 -3.47 11.12
N LYS A 89 -31.45 -2.27 11.36
CA LYS A 89 -31.22 -1.09 10.49
C LYS A 89 -29.75 -0.68 10.47
N HIS A 90 -29.07 -0.69 11.62
CA HIS A 90 -27.65 -0.37 11.69
C HIS A 90 -26.79 -1.44 11.02
N VAL A 91 -27.02 -2.73 11.30
CA VAL A 91 -26.28 -3.84 10.70
C VAL A 91 -26.50 -3.87 9.19
N SER A 92 -27.73 -3.78 8.70
CA SER A 92 -28.01 -3.81 7.25
C SER A 92 -27.41 -2.62 6.49
N LYS A 93 -27.34 -1.45 7.15
CA LYS A 93 -26.75 -0.26 6.55
C LYS A 93 -25.24 -0.31 6.58
N HIS A 94 -24.65 -0.76 7.68
CA HIS A 94 -23.25 -0.52 8.01
C HIS A 94 -22.34 -1.74 8.03
N GLU A 95 -22.86 -2.96 7.96
CA GLU A 95 -22.11 -4.19 8.19
C GLU A 95 -22.41 -5.25 7.11
N VAL A 96 -21.54 -6.26 7.00
CA VAL A 96 -21.79 -7.43 6.15
C VAL A 96 -22.57 -8.46 6.97
N LYS A 97 -23.90 -8.47 6.82
CA LYS A 97 -24.82 -9.27 7.63
C LYS A 97 -24.43 -10.76 7.73
N SER A 98 -24.05 -11.40 6.63
CA SER A 98 -23.68 -12.82 6.63
C SER A 98 -22.46 -13.13 7.50
N LYS A 99 -21.38 -12.35 7.35
CA LYS A 99 -20.18 -12.44 8.19
C LYS A 99 -20.50 -12.13 9.64
N LYS A 100 -21.32 -11.10 9.87
CA LYS A 100 -21.75 -10.67 11.20
C LYS A 100 -22.48 -11.80 11.92
N ASP A 101 -23.49 -12.41 11.30
CA ASP A 101 -24.30 -13.48 11.91
C ASP A 101 -23.44 -14.71 12.29
N ILE A 102 -22.49 -15.11 11.42
CA ILE A 102 -21.54 -16.19 11.69
C ILE A 102 -20.62 -15.82 12.86
N GLY A 103 -20.02 -14.63 12.82
CA GLY A 103 -19.14 -14.13 13.87
C GLY A 103 -19.84 -14.09 15.22
N LEU A 104 -21.05 -13.54 15.28
CA LEU A 104 -21.82 -13.46 16.51
C LEU A 104 -22.19 -14.83 17.08
N THR A 105 -22.45 -15.82 16.23
CA THR A 105 -22.70 -17.19 16.68
C THR A 105 -21.47 -17.78 17.38
N ILE A 106 -20.28 -17.63 16.77
CA ILE A 106 -19.02 -18.11 17.32
C ILE A 106 -18.63 -17.34 18.60
N PHE A 107 -18.77 -16.01 18.60
CA PHE A 107 -18.54 -15.19 19.79
C PHE A 107 -19.44 -15.62 20.94
N LYS A 108 -20.72 -15.89 20.67
CA LYS A 108 -21.66 -16.35 21.70
C LYS A 108 -21.24 -17.70 22.28
N GLU A 109 -20.94 -18.68 21.43
CA GLU A 109 -20.48 -20.02 21.86
C GLU A 109 -19.25 -19.91 22.76
N ILE A 110 -18.27 -19.10 22.35
CA ILE A 110 -17.03 -18.90 23.10
C ILE A 110 -17.29 -18.16 24.42
N LEU A 111 -18.04 -17.05 24.38
CA LEU A 111 -18.36 -16.28 25.59
C LEU A 111 -19.13 -17.15 26.59
N GLU A 112 -20.15 -17.89 26.15
CA GLU A 112 -20.88 -18.80 27.04
C GLU A 112 -19.96 -19.90 27.60
N GLY A 113 -19.00 -20.40 26.82
CA GLY A 113 -18.00 -21.37 27.29
C GLY A 113 -17.05 -20.81 28.35
N GLU A 114 -16.39 -19.70 28.04
CA GLU A 114 -15.37 -19.07 28.88
C GLU A 114 -15.96 -18.39 30.13
N MET A 115 -17.20 -17.91 30.06
CA MET A 115 -17.83 -17.13 31.13
C MET A 115 -18.69 -17.95 32.08
N LYS A 116 -19.09 -19.16 31.69
CA LYS A 116 -19.92 -20.05 32.52
C LYS A 116 -19.37 -20.28 33.94
N PRO A 117 -18.05 -20.42 34.17
CA PRO A 117 -17.52 -20.57 35.53
C PRO A 117 -17.74 -19.36 36.44
N TYR A 118 -18.06 -18.19 35.89
CA TYR A 118 -18.08 -16.91 36.60
C TYR A 118 -19.47 -16.35 36.84
N ASP A 119 -20.53 -17.11 36.50
CA ASP A 119 -21.94 -16.70 36.64
C ASP A 119 -22.24 -15.32 36.02
N VAL A 120 -21.59 -15.06 34.87
CA VAL A 120 -21.69 -13.79 34.14
C VAL A 120 -22.91 -13.84 33.23
N GLU A 121 -23.75 -12.80 33.30
CA GLU A 121 -24.89 -12.66 32.40
C GLU A 121 -24.43 -12.16 31.03
N ILE A 122 -24.68 -12.95 29.99
CA ILE A 122 -24.42 -12.57 28.59
C ILE A 122 -25.76 -12.39 27.89
N ASP A 123 -26.06 -11.15 27.53
CA ASP A 123 -27.28 -10.79 26.80
C ASP A 123 -26.94 -10.27 25.40
N ARG A 124 -27.84 -10.50 24.43
CA ARG A 124 -27.81 -9.74 23.17
C ARG A 124 -28.16 -8.29 23.46
N GLY A 125 -27.49 -7.33 22.82
CA GLY A 125 -27.70 -5.92 23.18
C GLY A 125 -29.13 -5.43 22.96
N TYR A 126 -29.87 -5.98 21.99
CA TYR A 126 -31.28 -5.63 21.79
C TYR A 126 -32.23 -6.16 22.88
N HIS A 127 -31.78 -7.07 23.76
CA HIS A 127 -32.51 -7.46 24.97
C HIS A 127 -32.41 -6.42 26.09
N TYR A 128 -31.63 -5.36 25.92
CA TYR A 128 -31.49 -4.34 26.95
C TYR A 128 -32.84 -3.70 27.27
N LYS A 129 -33.11 -3.53 28.57
CA LYS A 129 -34.42 -3.10 29.08
C LYS A 129 -34.77 -1.68 28.66
N MET A 130 -33.78 -0.81 28.48
CA MET A 130 -33.97 0.57 28.05
C MET A 130 -33.81 0.71 26.54
N LYS A 131 -34.46 1.72 25.96
CA LYS A 131 -34.29 2.09 24.56
C LYS A 131 -32.89 2.65 24.37
N LEU A 132 -32.13 2.06 23.45
CA LEU A 132 -30.78 2.51 23.13
C LEU A 132 -30.75 3.16 21.75
N SER A 133 -30.04 4.28 21.63
CA SER A 133 -29.77 4.88 20.32
C SER A 133 -28.78 4.05 19.49
N PHE A 134 -27.87 3.35 20.17
CA PHE A 134 -26.94 2.40 19.56
C PHE A 134 -26.92 1.10 20.36
N ILE A 135 -27.09 0.00 19.65
CA ILE A 135 -27.32 -1.31 20.27
C ILE A 135 -26.02 -2.13 20.11
N PRO A 136 -25.37 -2.53 21.20
CA PRO A 136 -24.20 -3.40 21.14
C PRO A 136 -24.56 -4.80 20.66
N ASP A 137 -23.57 -5.56 20.18
CA ASP A 137 -23.83 -6.95 19.80
C ASP A 137 -24.11 -7.82 21.02
N PHE A 138 -23.29 -7.68 22.06
CA PHE A 138 -23.48 -8.32 23.35
C PHE A 138 -23.32 -7.32 24.50
N ILE A 139 -24.10 -7.55 25.55
CA ILE A 139 -23.96 -6.89 26.85
C ILE A 139 -23.56 -7.95 27.84
N ILE A 140 -22.47 -7.70 28.56
CA ILE A 140 -21.95 -8.60 29.58
C ILE A 140 -22.03 -7.90 30.93
N LYS A 141 -22.67 -8.56 31.90
CA LYS A 141 -22.79 -8.04 33.26
C LYS A 141 -22.08 -8.97 34.22
N PHE A 142 -21.07 -8.45 34.91
CA PHE A 142 -20.37 -9.17 35.95
C PHE A 142 -21.12 -9.03 37.28
N PRO A 143 -21.40 -10.13 37.99
CA PRO A 143 -22.20 -10.09 39.22
C PRO A 143 -21.51 -9.26 40.34
N ASN A 144 -20.18 -9.25 40.35
CA ASN A 144 -19.40 -8.70 41.47
C ASN A 144 -18.99 -7.22 41.30
N SER A 145 -18.92 -6.70 40.07
CA SER A 145 -18.41 -5.33 39.81
C SER A 145 -19.52 -4.33 39.51
N GLY A 146 -20.72 -4.79 39.16
CA GLY A 146 -21.81 -3.95 38.64
C GLY A 146 -21.50 -3.33 37.27
N GLU A 147 -20.31 -3.60 36.71
CA GLU A 147 -19.87 -3.08 35.44
C GLU A 147 -20.54 -3.81 34.28
N ARG A 148 -20.81 -3.05 33.22
CA ARG A 148 -21.44 -3.55 32.01
C ARG A 148 -20.51 -3.33 30.84
N TRP A 149 -20.25 -4.40 30.10
CA TRP A 149 -19.40 -4.37 28.93
C TRP A 149 -20.25 -4.46 27.67
N ALA A 150 -19.94 -3.62 26.69
CA ALA A 150 -20.52 -3.68 25.36
C ALA A 150 -19.49 -4.31 24.43
N ILE A 151 -19.75 -5.55 23.98
CA ILE A 151 -18.91 -6.23 22.99
C ILE A 151 -19.47 -6.01 21.61
N ASP A 152 -18.61 -5.57 20.68
CA ASP A 152 -18.94 -5.37 19.28
C ASP A 152 -17.92 -6.02 18.33
N TYR A 153 -18.43 -6.63 17.25
CA TYR A 153 -17.64 -7.21 16.17
C TYR A 153 -17.89 -6.51 14.83
N PHE A 154 -16.98 -5.65 14.38
CA PHE A 154 -17.13 -4.83 13.18
C PHE A 154 -16.65 -5.56 11.93
N THR A 155 -17.51 -5.66 10.91
CA THR A 155 -17.25 -6.44 9.68
C THR A 155 -17.03 -5.57 8.44
N ALA A 156 -17.47 -4.31 8.45
CA ALA A 156 -17.23 -3.36 7.36
C ALA A 156 -16.92 -1.96 7.91
N ILE A 157 -15.63 -1.61 7.94
CA ILE A 157 -15.18 -0.32 8.50
C ILE A 157 -14.94 0.77 7.43
N ASP A 158 -14.89 0.39 6.16
CA ASP A 158 -14.72 1.28 5.00
C ASP A 158 -15.98 2.05 4.57
N GLN A 159 -17.11 1.77 5.23
CA GLN A 159 -18.38 2.36 4.87
C GLN A 159 -18.35 3.89 4.87
N GLY A 160 -18.75 4.49 3.74
CA GLY A 160 -18.76 5.94 3.61
C GLY A 160 -17.36 6.56 3.67
N LEU A 161 -16.32 5.85 3.22
CA LEU A 161 -14.94 6.32 3.02
C LEU A 161 -14.84 7.73 2.42
N THR A 162 -15.76 8.14 1.54
CA THR A 162 -15.82 9.46 0.88
C THR A 162 -16.60 10.52 1.67
N SER A 163 -17.53 10.12 2.56
CA SER A 163 -18.35 11.04 3.38
C SER A 163 -17.95 11.14 4.86
N GLY A 164 -17.16 10.19 5.38
CA GLY A 164 -16.78 10.11 6.80
C GLY A 164 -17.99 9.88 7.70
N SER A 165 -19.11 9.43 7.13
CA SER A 165 -20.38 9.27 7.85
C SER A 165 -20.33 8.11 8.84
N TYR A 166 -19.67 7.01 8.49
CA TYR A 166 -19.53 5.86 9.37
C TYR A 166 -18.57 6.13 10.54
N ALA A 167 -17.44 6.80 10.30
CA ALA A 167 -16.54 7.24 11.36
C ALA A 167 -17.29 8.13 12.39
N ARG A 168 -18.12 9.08 11.92
CA ARG A 168 -18.99 9.88 12.80
C ARG A 168 -20.04 9.05 13.52
N HIS A 169 -20.59 8.02 12.87
CA HIS A 169 -21.52 7.07 13.48
C HIS A 169 -20.86 6.28 14.62
N LEU A 170 -19.66 5.74 14.40
CA LEU A 170 -18.90 5.03 15.44
C LEU A 170 -18.48 5.94 16.59
N SER A 171 -18.05 7.17 16.29
CA SER A 171 -17.75 8.17 17.33
C SER A 171 -18.97 8.43 18.25
N LYS A 172 -20.16 8.59 17.66
CA LYS A 172 -21.42 8.73 18.42
C LYS A 172 -21.75 7.47 19.20
N ARG A 173 -21.62 6.28 18.60
CA ARG A 173 -21.84 4.99 19.25
C ARG A 173 -20.99 4.84 20.51
N MET A 174 -19.68 5.08 20.40
CA MET A 174 -18.75 4.96 21.53
C MET A 174 -19.02 6.00 22.62
N LYS A 175 -19.44 7.21 22.24
CA LYS A 175 -19.86 8.24 23.20
C LYS A 175 -21.12 7.82 23.95
N THR A 176 -22.15 7.34 23.25
CA THR A 176 -23.39 6.85 23.86
C THR A 176 -23.14 5.67 24.80
N TYR A 177 -22.22 4.75 24.45
CA TYR A 177 -21.85 3.67 25.37
C TYR A 177 -21.30 4.18 26.69
N LYS A 178 -20.40 5.16 26.66
CA LYS A 178 -19.88 5.78 27.88
C LYS A 178 -20.98 6.48 28.69
N GLU A 179 -21.89 7.19 28.03
CA GLU A 179 -23.02 7.88 28.67
C GLU A 179 -23.99 6.90 29.37
N GLU A 180 -24.21 5.72 28.78
CA GLU A 180 -25.04 4.64 29.33
C GLU A 180 -24.29 3.74 30.33
N GLY A 181 -23.02 4.06 30.64
CA GLY A 181 -22.19 3.32 31.60
C GLY A 181 -21.62 2.00 31.06
N PHE A 182 -21.63 1.79 29.75
CA PHE A 182 -20.98 0.64 29.12
C PHE A 182 -19.48 0.86 28.90
N LYS A 183 -18.68 -0.15 29.22
CA LYS A 183 -17.28 -0.23 28.80
C LYS A 183 -17.20 -0.90 27.41
N PRO A 184 -16.74 -0.20 26.36
CA PRO A 184 -16.66 -0.78 25.03
C PRO A 184 -15.51 -1.78 24.93
N PHE A 185 -15.76 -2.90 24.27
CA PHE A 185 -14.75 -3.89 23.91
C PHE A 185 -14.99 -4.32 22.46
N SER A 186 -14.06 -4.00 21.59
CA SER A 186 -14.30 -3.97 20.15
C SER A 186 -13.33 -4.87 19.40
N PHE A 187 -13.87 -5.59 18.43
CA PHE A 187 -13.14 -6.47 17.53
C PHE A 187 -13.43 -6.07 16.09
N VAL A 188 -12.41 -6.11 15.24
CA VAL A 188 -12.51 -5.78 13.82
C VAL A 188 -12.25 -7.04 13.00
N ASP A 189 -13.00 -7.27 11.92
CA ASP A 189 -12.76 -8.40 11.01
C ASP A 189 -11.33 -8.31 10.44
N TYR A 190 -10.62 -9.43 10.45
CA TYR A 190 -9.20 -9.51 10.05
C TYR A 190 -8.93 -9.03 8.62
N SER A 191 -9.93 -9.07 7.73
CA SER A 191 -9.77 -8.56 6.36
C SER A 191 -9.51 -7.05 6.27
N TRP A 192 -9.68 -6.31 7.37
CA TRP A 192 -9.35 -4.89 7.46
C TRP A 192 -7.93 -4.60 7.93
N LEU A 193 -7.17 -5.60 8.37
CA LEU A 193 -5.78 -5.39 8.79
C LEU A 193 -4.95 -4.94 7.58
N SER A 194 -4.43 -3.71 7.64
CA SER A 194 -3.54 -3.14 6.62
C SER A 194 -2.18 -2.82 7.25
N PHE A 195 -1.22 -3.72 7.04
CA PHE A 195 0.10 -3.68 7.67
C PHE A 195 1.20 -4.13 6.70
N LEU A 196 2.33 -3.40 6.69
CA LEU A 196 3.54 -3.75 5.95
C LEU A 196 4.64 -4.18 6.92
N GLU A 197 5.07 -5.44 6.82
CA GLU A 197 6.09 -6.02 7.67
C GLU A 197 7.47 -5.37 7.50
N GLU A 198 7.83 -4.99 6.26
CA GLU A 198 9.17 -4.48 5.94
C GLU A 198 9.47 -3.15 6.64
N THR A 199 8.43 -2.34 6.85
CA THR A 199 8.56 -1.01 7.48
C THR A 199 8.01 -0.99 8.90
N ASN A 200 7.38 -2.08 9.35
CA ASN A 200 6.58 -2.13 10.56
C ASN A 200 5.51 -1.03 10.66
N LYS A 201 4.99 -0.56 9.51
CA LYS A 201 3.96 0.48 9.43
C LYS A 201 2.65 -0.10 8.94
N GLY A 202 1.55 0.39 9.50
CA GLY A 202 0.21 0.07 9.02
C GLY A 202 -0.63 1.33 8.84
N THR A 203 -1.81 1.14 8.27
CA THR A 203 -2.78 2.22 8.06
C THR A 203 -4.10 1.86 8.71
N LEU A 204 -4.61 2.76 9.54
CA LEU A 204 -5.96 2.70 10.10
C LEU A 204 -6.85 3.72 9.42
N LEU A 205 -8.11 3.35 9.24
CA LEU A 205 -9.16 4.32 8.98
C LEU A 205 -9.50 5.09 10.27
N THR A 206 -9.97 6.33 10.12
CA THR A 206 -10.46 7.12 11.26
C THR A 206 -11.53 6.37 12.05
N ALA A 207 -12.35 5.57 11.36
CA ALA A 207 -13.37 4.72 11.98
C ALA A 207 -12.75 3.67 12.93
N GLU A 208 -11.64 3.04 12.56
CA GLU A 208 -10.91 2.08 13.41
C GLU A 208 -10.38 2.75 14.69
N THR A 209 -9.96 4.01 14.61
CA THR A 209 -9.43 4.70 15.78
C THR A 209 -10.47 4.96 16.87
N TYR A 210 -11.76 5.01 16.52
CA TYR A 210 -12.82 5.14 17.53
C TYR A 210 -13.10 3.82 18.26
N VAL A 211 -12.80 2.69 17.65
CA VAL A 211 -12.98 1.36 18.27
C VAL A 211 -11.72 0.86 18.98
N THR A 212 -10.62 1.63 18.91
CA THR A 212 -9.47 1.42 19.79
C THR A 212 -9.76 1.89 21.21
N SER A 213 -9.25 1.13 22.18
CA SER A 213 -9.35 1.49 23.60
C SER A 213 -7.95 1.66 24.18
N LYS A 214 -7.78 2.64 25.07
CA LYS A 214 -6.56 2.78 25.86
C LYS A 214 -6.71 1.93 27.13
N THR A 215 -5.87 0.92 27.25
CA THR A 215 -5.82 -0.03 28.36
C THR A 215 -4.67 0.33 29.31
N HIS A 216 -4.65 -0.30 30.49
CA HIS A 216 -3.55 -0.12 31.43
C HIS A 216 -2.18 -0.48 30.81
N GLU A 217 -2.12 -1.57 30.04
CA GLU A 217 -0.90 -1.96 29.33
C GLU A 217 -0.44 -0.92 28.32
N ASP A 218 -1.34 -0.21 27.65
CA ASP A 218 -0.93 0.86 26.72
C ASP A 218 -0.26 2.01 27.47
N SER A 219 -0.75 2.37 28.65
CA SER A 219 -0.10 3.37 29.50
C SER A 219 1.29 2.91 29.98
N LEU A 220 1.46 1.61 30.27
CA LEU A 220 2.77 1.05 30.60
C LEU A 220 3.72 1.09 29.41
N TRP A 221 3.22 0.86 28.19
CA TRP A 221 3.98 1.05 26.95
C TRP A 221 4.40 2.50 26.76
N ASP A 222 3.51 3.47 27.01
CA ASP A 222 3.86 4.91 26.94
C ASP A 222 5.01 5.24 27.90
N THR A 223 4.87 4.87 29.18
CA THR A 223 5.93 5.08 30.19
C THR A 223 7.24 4.37 29.82
N PHE A 224 7.16 3.16 29.28
CA PHE A 224 8.33 2.42 28.82
C PHE A 224 9.04 3.14 27.66
N LEU A 225 8.29 3.62 26.67
CA LEU A 225 8.85 4.33 25.52
C LEU A 225 9.46 5.68 25.93
N GLU A 226 8.78 6.44 26.79
CA GLU A 226 9.30 7.71 27.34
C GLU A 226 10.59 7.50 28.16
N GLY A 227 10.66 6.42 28.93
CA GLY A 227 11.81 6.09 29.77
C GLY A 227 13.02 5.58 28.98
N ASN A 228 12.81 4.82 27.90
CA ASN A 228 13.88 4.10 27.20
C ASN A 228 14.27 4.73 25.85
N LEU A 229 13.36 5.44 25.18
CA LEU A 229 13.66 6.14 23.92
C LEU A 229 14.10 7.57 24.23
N GLN A 230 15.41 7.73 24.48
CA GLN A 230 16.03 9.02 24.76
C GLN A 230 17.22 9.30 23.84
N GLY A 231 17.55 10.59 23.68
CA GLY A 231 18.69 11.06 22.89
C GLY A 231 18.71 10.50 21.46
N ASP A 232 19.88 10.00 21.05
CA ASP A 232 20.11 9.50 19.68
C ASP A 232 19.18 8.36 19.26
N LEU A 233 18.62 7.58 20.20
CA LEU A 233 17.69 6.50 19.86
C LEU A 233 16.29 7.05 19.54
N LEU A 234 15.86 8.11 20.22
CA LEU A 234 14.62 8.82 19.93
C LEU A 234 14.69 9.52 18.57
N ASP A 235 15.83 10.15 18.27
CA ASP A 235 16.06 10.80 16.97
C ASP A 235 16.05 9.78 15.82
N PHE A 236 16.69 8.62 16.02
CA PHE A 236 16.61 7.51 15.07
C PHE A 236 15.16 7.03 14.89
N PHE A 237 14.44 6.80 15.99
CA PHE A 237 13.05 6.37 15.94
C PHE A 237 12.17 7.37 15.16
N ARG A 238 12.29 8.67 15.43
CA ARG A 238 11.56 9.73 14.71
C ARG A 238 11.91 9.74 13.23
N LYS A 239 13.18 9.57 12.88
CA LYS A 239 13.66 9.53 11.49
C LYS A 239 13.17 8.28 10.73
N ASP A 240 13.24 7.10 11.35
CA ASP A 240 12.82 5.82 10.77
C ASP A 240 11.29 5.76 10.59
N THR A 241 10.56 6.17 11.63
CA THR A 241 9.10 6.12 11.61
C THR A 241 8.49 7.29 10.84
N GLY A 242 9.15 8.45 10.79
CA GLY A 242 8.54 9.70 10.33
C GLY A 242 7.59 10.31 11.35
N SER A 243 7.64 9.85 12.62
CA SER A 243 6.80 10.36 13.69
C SER A 243 7.20 11.79 14.07
N SER A 244 6.21 12.69 14.11
CA SER A 244 6.35 14.04 14.65
C SER A 244 5.77 14.16 16.06
N ALA A 245 5.44 13.06 16.72
CA ALA A 245 4.79 13.10 18.02
C ALA A 245 5.77 13.47 19.14
N ASP A 246 5.36 14.43 19.96
CA ASP A 246 6.08 14.86 21.17
C ASP A 246 5.84 13.91 22.34
N GLU A 247 4.68 13.23 22.35
CA GLU A 247 4.28 12.27 23.38
C GLU A 247 3.87 10.94 22.74
N PHE A 248 4.19 9.84 23.41
CA PHE A 248 3.73 8.52 22.99
C PHE A 248 2.25 8.33 23.36
N ASN A 249 1.46 7.89 22.39
CA ASN A 249 0.06 7.57 22.59
C ASN A 249 -0.20 6.16 22.06
N THR A 250 0.34 5.20 22.77
CA THR A 250 0.18 3.78 22.48
C THR A 250 -1.29 3.41 22.58
N ARG A 251 -1.72 2.61 21.63
CA ARG A 251 -3.07 2.05 21.56
C ARG A 251 -3.02 0.61 21.12
N ASN A 252 -4.12 -0.08 21.35
CA ASN A 252 -4.33 -1.40 20.81
C ASN A 252 -5.59 -1.49 19.96
N ILE A 253 -5.58 -2.46 19.05
CA ILE A 253 -6.71 -2.88 18.26
C ILE A 253 -6.67 -4.41 18.11
N ALA A 254 -7.84 -5.04 18.15
CA ALA A 254 -7.99 -6.48 18.03
C ALA A 254 -8.68 -6.83 16.70
N TYR A 255 -7.96 -7.57 15.86
CA TYR A 255 -8.46 -8.10 14.59
C TYR A 255 -8.81 -9.58 14.75
N VAL A 256 -9.97 -10.00 14.26
CA VAL A 256 -10.49 -11.36 14.45
C VAL A 256 -10.69 -12.05 13.12
N ASP A 257 -10.05 -13.21 12.99
CA ASP A 257 -10.38 -14.20 11.98
C ASP A 257 -11.35 -15.21 12.60
N VAL A 258 -12.63 -15.00 12.33
CA VAL A 258 -13.72 -15.81 12.85
C VAL A 258 -13.62 -17.26 12.36
N PHE A 259 -13.15 -17.50 11.13
CA PHE A 259 -13.10 -18.83 10.55
C PHE A 259 -11.99 -19.68 11.17
N ASN A 260 -10.83 -19.06 11.41
CA ASN A 260 -9.70 -19.71 12.08
C ASN A 260 -9.78 -19.62 13.60
N ARG A 261 -10.76 -18.89 14.15
CA ARG A 261 -10.92 -18.62 15.59
C ARG A 261 -9.66 -17.99 16.21
N LEU A 262 -9.02 -17.10 15.46
CA LEU A 262 -7.81 -16.39 15.86
C LEU A 262 -8.10 -14.90 16.07
N CYS A 263 -7.40 -14.31 17.03
CA CYS A 263 -7.42 -12.89 17.32
C CYS A 263 -6.01 -12.34 17.29
N THR A 264 -5.74 -11.41 16.39
CA THR A 264 -4.47 -10.68 16.31
C THR A 264 -4.61 -9.33 16.99
N ILE A 265 -3.86 -9.14 18.06
CA ILE A 265 -3.83 -7.91 18.84
C ILE A 265 -2.60 -7.12 18.42
N PHE A 266 -2.82 -5.92 17.88
CA PHE A 266 -1.76 -4.99 17.53
C PHE A 266 -1.63 -3.92 18.62
N ARG A 267 -0.41 -3.73 19.13
CA ARG A 267 0.00 -2.55 19.90
C ARG A 267 0.72 -1.61 18.97
N PHE A 268 0.33 -0.35 18.95
CA PHE A 268 0.86 0.60 17.99
C PHE A 268 0.89 2.03 18.53
N VAL A 269 1.73 2.85 17.90
CA VAL A 269 1.75 4.31 18.11
C VAL A 269 1.33 4.98 16.79
N PRO A 270 0.34 5.90 16.81
CA PRO A 270 0.03 6.74 15.67
C PRO A 270 1.22 7.65 15.34
N ILE A 271 1.67 7.66 14.09
CA ILE A 271 2.85 8.44 13.66
C ILE A 271 2.50 9.60 12.74
N SER A 272 1.48 9.44 11.91
CA SER A 272 0.97 10.53 11.06
C SER A 272 -0.52 10.37 10.81
N GLN A 273 -1.19 11.50 10.58
CA GLN A 273 -2.59 11.53 10.19
C GLN A 273 -2.72 12.31 8.89
N HIS A 274 -3.25 11.66 7.85
CA HIS A 274 -3.54 12.27 6.56
C HIS A 274 -5.03 12.10 6.25
N ASP A 275 -5.77 13.20 6.37
CA ASP A 275 -7.22 13.25 6.24
C ASP A 275 -7.94 12.22 7.11
N ARG A 276 -8.25 11.07 6.52
CA ARG A 276 -9.05 9.98 7.10
C ARG A 276 -8.24 8.75 7.44
N ASN A 277 -6.98 8.73 7.04
CA ASN A 277 -6.06 7.63 7.28
C ASN A 277 -5.07 8.03 8.35
N ILE A 278 -4.79 7.09 9.25
CA ILE A 278 -3.83 7.24 10.33
C ILE A 278 -2.77 6.19 10.10
N THR A 279 -1.57 6.65 9.79
CA THR A 279 -0.41 5.76 9.72
C THR A 279 0.03 5.47 11.14
N PHE A 280 0.22 4.20 11.45
CA PHE A 280 0.75 3.77 12.74
C PHE A 280 2.04 2.99 12.57
N TYR A 281 2.82 2.97 13.63
CA TYR A 281 3.97 2.10 13.77
C TYR A 281 3.66 1.00 14.77
N LYS A 282 3.90 -0.25 14.36
CA LYS A 282 3.69 -1.43 15.22
C LYS A 282 4.79 -1.48 16.28
N LEU A 283 4.38 -1.54 17.54
CA LEU A 283 5.27 -1.82 18.66
C LEU A 283 5.38 -3.33 18.90
N SER A 284 4.23 -4.00 18.93
CA SER A 284 4.15 -5.45 19.06
C SER A 284 2.85 -5.99 18.47
N SER A 285 2.86 -7.28 18.14
CA SER A 285 1.68 -8.01 17.71
C SER A 285 1.63 -9.35 18.43
N SER A 286 0.42 -9.77 18.81
CA SER A 286 0.18 -11.07 19.41
C SER A 286 -0.98 -11.75 18.70
N GLU A 287 -0.76 -12.95 18.20
CA GLU A 287 -1.84 -13.82 17.77
C GLU A 287 -2.20 -14.75 18.92
N VAL A 288 -3.49 -14.75 19.29
CA VAL A 288 -4.02 -15.62 20.34
C VAL A 288 -5.31 -16.28 19.85
N PRO A 289 -5.68 -17.46 20.39
CA PRO A 289 -7.01 -18.01 20.16
C PRO A 289 -8.10 -17.02 20.58
N LEU A 290 -9.18 -16.93 19.81
CA LEU A 290 -10.29 -16.00 20.08
C LEU A 290 -10.92 -16.23 21.47
N ALA A 291 -10.97 -17.49 21.93
CA ALA A 291 -11.39 -17.84 23.29
C ALA A 291 -10.55 -17.13 24.36
N ARG A 292 -9.24 -17.06 24.13
CA ARG A 292 -8.33 -16.37 25.04
C ARG A 292 -8.50 -14.86 25.00
N ALA A 293 -8.71 -14.26 23.82
CA ALA A 293 -8.97 -12.82 23.69
C ALA A 293 -10.30 -12.38 24.35
N LEU A 294 -11.25 -13.31 24.47
CA LEU A 294 -12.53 -13.12 25.15
C LEU A 294 -12.50 -13.53 26.62
N SER A 295 -11.34 -13.86 27.19
CA SER A 295 -11.21 -14.22 28.60
C SER A 295 -11.17 -13.01 29.54
N VAL A 296 -11.51 -13.24 30.80
CA VAL A 296 -11.57 -12.22 31.86
C VAL A 296 -10.32 -12.32 32.74
N ASN A 297 -9.90 -11.19 33.33
CA ASN A 297 -8.86 -11.21 34.36
C ASN A 297 -9.28 -12.02 35.59
N ALA A 298 -8.27 -12.35 36.41
CA ALA A 298 -8.46 -13.04 37.69
C ALA A 298 -9.44 -12.31 38.63
N ASP A 299 -9.51 -10.97 38.57
CA ASP A 299 -10.41 -10.15 39.38
C ASP A 299 -11.83 -10.03 38.79
N GLN A 300 -12.10 -10.70 37.67
CA GLN A 300 -13.42 -10.83 37.03
C GLN A 300 -14.14 -9.51 36.75
N ASN A 301 -13.39 -8.46 36.43
CA ASN A 301 -13.93 -7.12 36.16
C ASN A 301 -13.49 -6.55 34.81
N HIS A 302 -12.51 -7.17 34.14
CA HIS A 302 -11.95 -6.67 32.90
C HIS A 302 -11.61 -7.79 31.91
N PHE A 303 -11.89 -7.54 30.63
CA PHE A 303 -11.34 -8.37 29.54
C PHE A 303 -9.83 -8.16 29.42
N VAL A 304 -9.09 -9.26 29.28
CA VAL A 304 -7.63 -9.23 29.10
C VAL A 304 -7.33 -9.71 27.70
N LEU A 305 -6.97 -8.79 26.80
CA LEU A 305 -6.57 -9.12 25.44
C LEU A 305 -5.34 -10.04 25.43
N SER A 306 -4.32 -9.73 26.23
CA SER A 306 -3.26 -10.68 26.63
C SER A 306 -2.50 -10.13 27.83
N LYS A 307 -2.22 -10.95 28.86
CA LYS A 307 -1.33 -10.60 29.98
C LYS A 307 0.08 -11.19 29.82
N GLU A 308 0.25 -12.25 29.05
CA GLU A 308 1.52 -12.96 28.98
C GLU A 308 2.54 -12.21 28.12
N ASN A 309 3.73 -12.03 28.71
CA ASN A 309 4.96 -11.60 28.08
C ASN A 309 4.95 -10.18 27.50
N GLU A 310 4.09 -9.27 27.98
CA GLU A 310 4.14 -7.84 27.59
C GLU A 310 5.49 -7.19 27.93
N ASP A 311 6.12 -7.54 29.06
CA ASP A 311 7.48 -7.07 29.39
C ASP A 311 8.55 -7.61 28.44
N GLU A 312 8.48 -8.89 28.09
CA GLU A 312 9.40 -9.48 27.10
C GLU A 312 9.22 -8.82 25.73
N ARG A 313 7.98 -8.47 25.35
CA ARG A 313 7.69 -7.74 24.11
C ARG A 313 8.23 -6.32 24.13
N ARG A 314 8.07 -5.60 25.24
CA ARG A 314 8.67 -4.26 25.44
C ARG A 314 10.19 -4.31 25.27
N ASN A 315 10.84 -5.25 25.93
CA ASN A 315 12.29 -5.45 25.83
C ASN A 315 12.72 -5.93 24.44
N GLY A 316 11.95 -6.83 23.82
CA GLY A 316 12.16 -7.31 22.46
C GLY A 316 12.09 -6.18 21.43
N PHE A 317 11.10 -5.30 21.55
CA PHE A 317 10.97 -4.10 20.73
C PHE A 317 12.19 -3.19 20.85
N LEU A 318 12.62 -2.89 22.08
CA LEU A 318 13.78 -2.03 22.31
C LEU A 318 15.07 -2.63 21.72
N LYS A 319 15.25 -3.94 21.88
CA LYS A 319 16.38 -4.67 21.29
C LYS A 319 16.35 -4.58 19.76
N GLU A 320 15.21 -4.87 19.14
CA GLU A 320 15.06 -4.83 17.68
C GLU A 320 15.31 -3.41 17.12
N LEU A 321 14.82 -2.38 17.80
CA LEU A 321 15.06 -0.99 17.40
C LEU A 321 16.55 -0.62 17.50
N THR A 322 17.22 -1.08 18.56
CA THR A 322 18.65 -0.86 18.76
C THR A 322 19.49 -1.55 17.69
N GLU A 323 19.15 -2.80 17.35
CA GLU A 323 19.80 -3.55 16.27
C GLU A 323 19.61 -2.87 14.91
N ARG A 324 18.39 -2.40 14.61
CA ARG A 324 18.12 -1.63 13.39
C ARG A 324 18.88 -0.32 13.33
N LYS A 325 19.02 0.39 14.45
CA LYS A 325 19.87 1.59 14.53
C LYS A 325 21.33 1.27 14.21
N GLN A 326 21.88 0.21 14.80
CA GLN A 326 23.26 -0.21 14.54
C GLN A 326 23.48 -0.59 13.08
N GLN A 327 22.53 -1.32 12.47
CA GLN A 327 22.59 -1.67 11.04
C GLN A 327 22.56 -0.41 10.16
N PHE A 328 21.70 0.55 10.48
CA PHE A 328 21.61 1.82 9.78
C PHE A 328 22.92 2.62 9.89
N GLU A 329 23.52 2.68 11.07
CA GLU A 329 24.82 3.35 11.28
C GLU A 329 25.95 2.69 10.48
N LEU A 330 26.02 1.36 10.46
CA LEU A 330 26.97 0.59 9.66
C LEU A 330 26.78 0.80 8.16
N GLU A 331 25.54 0.90 7.68
CA GLU A 331 25.25 1.20 6.28
C GLU A 331 25.65 2.63 5.92
N GLN A 332 25.33 3.61 6.77
CA GLN A 332 25.76 5.00 6.59
C GLN A 332 27.28 5.17 6.61
N GLN A 333 27.99 4.35 7.39
CA GLN A 333 29.45 4.33 7.38
C GLN A 333 29.98 3.74 6.06
N ARG A 334 29.45 2.60 5.62
CA ARG A 334 29.83 1.97 4.33
C ARG A 334 29.60 2.92 3.15
N LEU A 335 28.47 3.61 3.11
CA LEU A 335 28.17 4.61 2.07
C LEU A 335 29.15 5.79 2.10
N ARG A 336 29.56 6.24 3.28
CA ARG A 336 30.56 7.32 3.42
C ARG A 336 31.93 6.87 2.93
N GLU A 337 32.38 5.67 3.32
CA GLU A 337 33.64 5.09 2.87
C GLU A 337 33.64 4.87 1.34
N GLU A 338 32.53 4.40 0.77
CA GLU A 338 32.39 4.25 -0.68
C GLU A 338 32.43 5.60 -1.41
N GLN A 339 31.75 6.62 -0.90
CA GLN A 339 31.81 7.97 -1.46
C GLN A 339 33.20 8.60 -1.34
N GLU A 340 33.94 8.32 -0.28
CA GLU A 340 35.33 8.76 -0.13
C GLU A 340 36.26 8.02 -1.11
N ARG A 341 36.05 6.72 -1.32
CA ARG A 341 36.80 5.95 -2.33
C ARG A 341 36.54 6.47 -3.74
N ILE A 342 35.29 6.77 -4.08
CA ILE A 342 34.94 7.34 -5.39
C ILE A 342 35.62 8.70 -5.56
N ARG A 343 35.55 9.59 -4.55
CA ARG A 343 36.22 10.90 -4.59
C ARG A 343 37.74 10.78 -4.73
N ALA A 344 38.38 9.87 -4.00
CA ALA A 344 39.81 9.63 -4.10
C ALA A 344 40.21 9.10 -5.49
N GLU A 345 39.41 8.21 -6.08
CA GLU A 345 39.68 7.70 -7.42
C GLU A 345 39.47 8.79 -8.49
N GLU A 346 38.42 9.61 -8.37
CA GLU A 346 38.21 10.77 -9.23
C GLU A 346 39.39 11.76 -9.18
N GLU A 347 39.95 12.03 -7.98
CA GLU A 347 41.14 12.87 -7.83
C GLU A 347 42.38 12.24 -8.47
N ARG A 348 42.57 10.92 -8.34
CA ARG A 348 43.66 10.20 -8.99
C ARG A 348 43.56 10.25 -10.52
N VAL A 349 42.37 10.03 -11.07
CA VAL A 349 42.13 10.11 -12.51
C VAL A 349 42.38 11.54 -13.01
N LYS A 350 41.90 12.58 -12.29
CA LYS A 350 42.19 13.98 -12.64
C LYS A 350 43.69 14.28 -12.67
N LEU A 351 44.43 13.81 -11.66
CA LEU A 351 45.88 14.00 -11.61
C LEU A 351 46.60 13.28 -12.76
N GLU A 352 46.14 12.08 -13.11
CA GLU A 352 46.70 11.32 -14.22
C GLU A 352 46.36 11.95 -15.58
N GLU A 353 45.15 12.44 -15.78
CA GLU A 353 44.75 13.23 -16.95
C GLU A 353 45.57 14.51 -17.08
N GLU A 354 45.81 15.25 -15.98
CA GLU A 354 46.68 16.43 -15.99
C GLU A 354 48.11 16.07 -16.38
N LYS A 355 48.67 14.98 -15.83
CA LYS A 355 49.98 14.47 -16.23
C LYS A 355 50.03 14.08 -17.71
N GLN A 356 48.98 13.43 -18.23
CA GLN A 356 48.90 13.10 -19.65
C GLN A 356 48.79 14.35 -20.52
N ARG A 357 47.98 15.34 -20.15
CA ARG A 357 47.89 16.63 -20.85
C ARG A 357 49.22 17.37 -20.84
N ALA A 358 49.95 17.37 -19.72
CA ALA A 358 51.27 17.96 -19.63
C ALA A 358 52.27 17.26 -20.57
N ARG A 359 52.24 15.92 -20.64
CA ARG A 359 53.06 15.13 -21.58
C ARG A 359 52.72 15.44 -23.04
N LEU A 360 51.44 15.53 -23.39
CA LEU A 360 51.01 15.89 -24.75
C LEU A 360 51.48 17.29 -25.14
N ARG A 361 51.32 18.28 -24.26
CA ARG A 361 51.83 19.66 -24.49
C ARG A 361 53.35 19.69 -24.67
N ALA A 362 54.10 18.94 -23.85
CA ALA A 362 55.55 18.86 -24.00
C ALA A 362 55.95 18.28 -25.37
N ARG A 363 55.25 17.23 -25.82
CA ARG A 363 55.46 16.62 -27.13
C ARG A 363 55.12 17.55 -28.29
N GLU A 364 54.05 18.34 -28.17
CA GLU A 364 53.68 19.36 -29.16
C GLU A 364 54.75 20.46 -29.28
N VAL A 365 55.29 20.93 -28.16
CA VAL A 365 56.37 21.93 -28.15
C VAL A 365 57.63 21.37 -28.81
N GLU A 366 57.97 20.11 -28.55
CA GLU A 366 59.12 19.45 -29.16
C GLU A 366 58.93 19.26 -30.67
N TRP A 367 57.72 18.86 -31.10
CA TRP A 367 57.34 18.77 -32.50
C TRP A 367 57.41 20.13 -33.22
N GLN A 368 56.94 21.21 -32.59
CA GLN A 368 57.06 22.56 -33.14
C GLN A 368 58.51 22.99 -33.33
N LYS A 369 59.39 22.68 -32.37
CA LYS A 369 60.84 22.95 -32.51
C LYS A 369 61.46 22.18 -33.67
N GLN A 370 61.09 20.90 -33.86
CA GLN A 370 61.57 20.12 -35.00
C GLN A 370 61.07 20.70 -36.33
N ARG A 371 59.82 21.15 -36.38
CA ARG A 371 59.24 21.78 -37.57
C ARG A 371 59.90 23.13 -37.90
N GLN A 372 60.22 23.93 -36.89
CA GLN A 372 60.97 25.19 -37.08
C GLN A 372 62.36 24.91 -37.65
N LYS A 373 63.10 23.94 -37.10
CA LYS A 373 64.40 23.54 -37.66
C LYS A 373 64.32 23.02 -39.09
N ALA A 374 63.31 22.22 -39.40
CA ALA A 374 63.09 21.73 -40.77
C ALA A 374 62.80 22.88 -41.75
N LYS A 375 62.04 23.88 -41.29
CA LYS A 375 61.74 25.07 -42.09
C LYS A 375 62.95 25.97 -42.29
N GLU A 376 63.78 26.17 -41.27
CA GLU A 376 65.04 26.91 -41.38
C GLU A 376 65.98 26.25 -42.41
N LEU A 377 66.08 24.92 -42.42
CA LEU A 377 66.86 24.18 -43.42
C LEU A 377 66.27 24.31 -44.84
N GLU A 378 64.95 24.32 -44.97
CA GLU A 378 64.26 24.51 -46.25
C GLU A 378 64.45 25.94 -46.79
N ASP A 379 64.38 26.95 -45.91
CA ASP A 379 64.62 28.36 -46.24
C ASP A 379 66.09 28.58 -46.66
N GLU A 380 67.07 27.94 -46.00
CA GLU A 380 68.49 27.94 -46.42
C GLU A 380 68.74 27.29 -47.79
N GLU A 381 67.97 26.24 -48.13
CA GLU A 381 68.03 25.56 -49.43
C GLU A 381 67.44 26.46 -50.55
N ILE A 382 66.32 27.12 -50.27
CA ILE A 382 65.67 28.08 -51.17
C ILE A 382 66.57 29.30 -51.41
N GLU A 383 67.23 29.81 -50.37
CA GLU A 383 68.13 30.96 -50.50
C GLU A 383 69.35 30.62 -51.36
N ARG A 384 69.92 29.41 -51.23
CA ARG A 384 70.96 28.89 -52.13
C ARG A 384 70.48 28.81 -53.58
N GLN A 385 69.27 28.29 -53.83
CA GLN A 385 68.70 28.25 -55.17
C GLN A 385 68.45 29.66 -55.74
N MET A 386 67.99 30.60 -54.92
CA MET A 386 67.74 31.98 -55.35
C MET A 386 69.03 32.73 -55.72
N GLN A 387 70.10 32.54 -54.95
CA GLN A 387 71.43 33.07 -55.28
C GLN A 387 71.98 32.50 -56.58
N GLU A 388 71.77 31.21 -56.84
CA GLU A 388 72.19 30.58 -58.09
C GLU A 388 71.37 31.05 -59.29
N THR A 389 70.08 31.34 -59.08
CA THR A 389 69.19 31.90 -60.10
C THR A 389 69.55 33.36 -60.44
N MET A 390 69.91 34.19 -59.44
CA MET A 390 70.45 35.54 -59.66
C MET A 390 71.75 35.52 -60.44
N ARG A 391 72.66 34.57 -60.17
CA ARG A 391 73.89 34.37 -60.95
C ARG A 391 73.61 34.07 -62.41
N ARG A 392 72.61 33.24 -62.70
CA ARG A 392 72.18 32.92 -64.07
C ARG A 392 71.46 34.07 -64.77
N ALA A 393 70.75 34.92 -64.03
CA ALA A 393 70.09 36.11 -64.57
C ALA A 393 71.11 37.22 -64.95
N ALA A 394 72.18 37.37 -64.17
CA ALA A 394 73.24 38.35 -64.43
C ALA A 394 74.07 38.09 -65.71
N LEU A 395 73.99 36.89 -66.28
CA LEU A 395 74.69 36.50 -67.52
C LEU A 395 73.83 36.66 -68.79
N ARG A 396 72.62 37.21 -68.69
CA ARG A 396 71.76 37.45 -69.87
C ARG A 396 72.13 38.79 -70.52
N PRO A 397 72.41 38.82 -71.84
CA PRO A 397 72.56 40.07 -72.57
C PRO A 397 71.25 40.86 -72.56
N ILE A 398 71.36 42.16 -72.30
CA ILE A 398 70.24 43.11 -72.28
C ILE A 398 70.02 43.57 -73.73
N GLU A 399 69.04 42.96 -74.40
CA GLU A 399 68.32 43.60 -75.50
C GLU A 399 66.85 43.70 -75.10
N VAL A 400 66.41 44.94 -74.94
CA VAL A 400 65.03 45.31 -74.68
C VAL A 400 64.35 45.47 -76.03
N HIS A 401 63.21 44.81 -76.22
CA HIS A 401 62.17 45.40 -77.07
C HIS A 401 60.80 45.24 -76.40
N PRO A 402 60.09 46.36 -76.15
CA PRO A 402 58.73 46.35 -75.65
C PRO A 402 57.80 46.30 -76.85
N ASP A 403 57.13 45.17 -77.05
CA ASP A 403 55.83 45.05 -77.75
C ASP A 403 55.58 43.55 -78.00
N GLY A 404 54.45 43.05 -77.49
CA GLY A 404 54.06 41.64 -77.67
C GLY A 404 53.67 40.91 -76.40
N TRP A 405 53.05 41.58 -75.42
CA TRP A 405 52.25 40.88 -74.41
C TRP A 405 50.85 40.65 -74.96
N ASP A 406 50.72 39.70 -75.89
CA ASP A 406 49.50 38.91 -76.06
C ASP A 406 49.70 37.80 -77.09
N ARG A 407 49.77 36.55 -76.60
CA ARG A 407 49.08 35.33 -77.09
C ARG A 407 49.92 34.07 -76.87
N GLY A 408 49.38 33.19 -76.02
CA GLY A 408 49.10 31.82 -76.46
C GLY A 408 50.02 30.71 -75.95
N SER A 409 49.59 30.05 -74.86
CA SER A 409 49.40 28.59 -74.79
C SER A 409 49.00 28.23 -73.34
N ILE A 410 47.71 28.10 -73.03
CA ILE A 410 46.97 26.83 -73.07
C ILE A 410 47.86 25.65 -72.64
N ARG A 411 47.71 25.20 -71.38
CA ARG A 411 47.59 23.78 -71.01
C ARG A 411 47.18 23.57 -69.54
N HIS A 412 46.07 22.83 -69.41
CA HIS A 412 45.66 21.93 -68.33
C HIS A 412 45.52 22.43 -66.89
N ASN A 413 44.31 22.93 -66.60
CA ASN A 413 43.62 22.60 -65.35
C ASN A 413 43.31 21.10 -65.33
N GLY A 414 44.08 20.34 -64.55
CA GLY A 414 43.90 18.91 -64.37
C GLY A 414 44.69 18.38 -63.18
N TYR A 415 44.02 18.37 -62.01
CA TYR A 415 44.25 17.50 -60.85
C TYR A 415 45.60 17.55 -60.11
N SER A 416 45.55 18.09 -58.88
CA SER A 416 46.02 17.33 -57.71
C SER A 416 45.41 17.89 -56.43
N ASN A 417 44.51 17.09 -55.87
CA ASN A 417 43.96 17.10 -54.52
C ASN A 417 44.84 17.81 -53.48
N TYR A 418 44.37 18.96 -52.98
CA TYR A 418 44.73 19.37 -51.63
C TYR A 418 44.10 18.37 -50.66
N THR A 419 44.90 17.40 -50.25
CA THR A 419 44.63 16.60 -49.06
C THR A 419 44.77 17.55 -47.88
N TYR A 420 43.68 18.19 -47.47
CA TYR A 420 43.53 18.54 -46.07
C TYR A 420 43.64 17.22 -45.34
N GLN A 421 44.78 17.00 -44.66
CA GLN A 421 44.85 16.00 -43.62
C GLN A 421 43.70 16.33 -42.67
N GLN A 422 42.67 15.49 -42.74
CA GLN A 422 41.77 15.22 -41.63
C GLN A 422 42.68 14.83 -40.47
N ASN A 423 43.06 15.82 -39.66
CA ASN A 423 43.30 15.55 -38.26
C ASN A 423 41.96 15.07 -37.71
N SER A 424 41.86 13.76 -37.58
CA SER A 424 40.88 13.01 -36.82
C SER A 424 40.97 13.41 -35.35
N THR A 425 40.47 14.60 -35.06
CA THR A 425 39.94 14.94 -33.75
C THR A 425 38.56 15.51 -33.99
N VAL A 426 37.62 14.62 -34.34
CA VAL A 426 36.23 14.80 -33.92
C VAL A 426 36.26 14.70 -32.40
N ALA A 427 36.74 15.77 -31.75
CA ALA A 427 36.30 16.08 -30.42
C ALA A 427 34.80 16.32 -30.60
N ASN A 428 34.01 15.31 -30.26
CA ASN A 428 32.57 15.41 -30.07
C ASN A 428 32.32 16.54 -29.07
N TYR A 429 32.24 17.77 -29.56
CA TYR A 429 31.51 18.81 -28.90
C TYR A 429 30.03 18.45 -29.09
N GLU A 430 29.54 17.49 -28.30
CA GLU A 430 28.11 17.32 -28.06
C GLU A 430 27.61 18.72 -27.66
N SER A 431 26.75 19.31 -28.50
CA SER A 431 26.06 20.56 -28.18
C SER A 431 25.42 20.41 -26.80
N THR A 432 25.39 21.50 -26.02
CA THR A 432 24.64 21.54 -24.75
C THR A 432 23.19 21.09 -24.94
N GLU A 433 22.60 21.28 -26.13
CA GLU A 433 21.27 20.78 -26.48
C GLU A 433 21.23 19.26 -26.67
N ASP A 434 22.23 18.67 -27.33
CA ASP A 434 22.33 17.21 -27.50
C ASP A 434 22.48 16.49 -26.14
N LYS A 435 23.24 17.08 -25.21
CA LYS A 435 23.37 16.57 -23.84
C LYS A 435 22.06 16.64 -23.06
N ILE A 436 21.29 17.71 -23.24
CA ILE A 436 19.98 17.88 -22.59
C ILE A 436 18.97 16.89 -23.18
N GLU A 437 18.97 16.69 -24.49
CA GLU A 437 18.07 15.75 -25.16
C GLU A 437 18.41 14.29 -24.81
N LYS A 438 19.70 13.95 -24.74
CA LYS A 438 20.19 12.64 -24.28
C LYS A 438 19.78 12.34 -22.84
N ARG A 439 19.97 13.30 -21.92
CA ARG A 439 19.52 13.19 -20.53
C ARG A 439 18.00 13.03 -20.40
N ARG A 440 17.21 13.70 -21.25
CA ARG A 440 15.75 13.53 -21.27
C ARG A 440 15.35 12.14 -21.77
N LYS A 441 16.01 11.63 -22.80
CA LYS A 441 15.78 10.26 -23.31
C LYS A 441 16.16 9.19 -22.28
N GLU A 442 17.25 9.39 -21.54
CA GLU A 442 17.67 8.51 -20.45
C GLU A 442 16.65 8.52 -19.30
N LYS A 443 16.20 9.71 -18.84
CA LYS A 443 15.15 9.81 -17.81
C LYS A 443 13.85 9.11 -18.21
N VAL A 444 13.43 9.26 -19.46
CA VAL A 444 12.23 8.59 -19.97
C VAL A 444 12.42 7.08 -19.98
N ARG A 445 13.59 6.61 -20.41
CA ARG A 445 13.92 5.18 -20.41
C ARG A 445 13.90 4.61 -19.00
N ASP A 446 14.47 5.31 -18.03
CA ASP A 446 14.49 4.87 -16.64
C ASP A 446 13.08 4.82 -16.06
N LEU A 447 12.25 5.83 -16.33
CA LEU A 447 10.86 5.87 -15.89
C LEU A 447 10.03 4.71 -16.46
N LEU A 448 10.23 4.39 -17.74
CA LEU A 448 9.58 3.25 -18.40
C LEU A 448 9.99 1.90 -17.80
N LEU A 449 11.21 1.79 -17.28
CA LEU A 449 11.73 0.55 -16.69
C LEU A 449 11.46 0.43 -15.18
N SER A 450 11.22 1.53 -14.46
CA SER A 450 11.09 1.53 -13.00
C SER A 450 9.65 1.60 -12.48
N GLN A 451 8.72 2.21 -13.23
CA GLN A 451 7.36 2.44 -12.72
C GLN A 451 6.56 1.12 -12.63
N PRO A 452 5.95 0.74 -11.49
CA PRO A 452 5.21 -0.51 -11.37
C PRO A 452 3.96 -0.53 -12.26
N ILE A 453 3.66 -1.69 -12.85
CA ILE A 453 2.48 -1.88 -13.72
C ILE A 453 1.58 -2.96 -13.09
N PRO A 454 0.26 -2.73 -13.01
CA PRO A 454 -0.67 -3.71 -12.49
C PRO A 454 -0.57 -5.04 -13.26
N GLY A 455 -0.46 -6.15 -12.53
CA GLY A 455 -0.38 -7.49 -13.13
C GLY A 455 1.00 -7.93 -13.59
N GLU A 456 2.08 -7.22 -13.24
CA GLU A 456 3.46 -7.62 -13.57
C GLU A 456 3.87 -8.99 -13.05
N LEU A 457 3.27 -9.44 -11.94
CA LEU A 457 3.46 -10.77 -11.37
C LEU A 457 3.05 -11.91 -12.32
N TYR A 458 2.30 -11.60 -13.39
CA TYR A 458 1.90 -12.55 -14.43
C TYR A 458 3.05 -12.89 -15.39
N ILE A 459 4.13 -12.10 -15.39
CA ILE A 459 5.32 -12.26 -16.21
C ILE A 459 6.47 -12.71 -15.31
N SER A 460 7.11 -13.83 -15.65
CA SER A 460 8.21 -14.41 -14.87
C SER A 460 9.54 -13.74 -15.23
N GLY A 461 10.39 -13.52 -14.22
CA GLY A 461 11.77 -13.03 -14.39
C GLY A 461 11.97 -11.58 -13.95
N ASP A 462 13.10 -10.99 -14.36
CA ASP A 462 13.45 -9.60 -14.06
C ASP A 462 12.38 -8.64 -14.61
N THR A 463 11.82 -7.81 -13.73
CA THR A 463 10.78 -6.81 -14.00
C THR A 463 11.19 -5.83 -15.10
N GLN A 464 12.49 -5.59 -15.28
CA GLN A 464 12.99 -4.73 -16.35
C GLN A 464 13.19 -5.45 -17.68
N TYR A 465 13.38 -6.77 -17.67
CA TYR A 465 13.76 -7.52 -18.87
C TYR A 465 12.64 -7.58 -19.90
N TRP A 466 11.43 -7.95 -19.48
CA TRP A 466 10.28 -8.04 -20.39
C TRP A 466 9.89 -6.66 -20.97
N ARG A 467 10.07 -5.58 -20.19
CA ARG A 467 9.87 -4.21 -20.66
C ARG A 467 10.92 -3.82 -21.71
N LYS A 468 12.19 -4.19 -21.53
CA LYS A 468 13.24 -4.00 -22.54
C LYS A 468 12.90 -4.73 -23.85
N VAL A 469 12.35 -5.94 -23.76
CA VAL A 469 11.90 -6.72 -24.92
C VAL A 469 10.76 -6.02 -25.66
N ILE A 470 9.76 -5.49 -24.95
CA ILE A 470 8.67 -4.73 -25.58
C ILE A 470 9.18 -3.42 -26.19
N LEU A 471 10.05 -2.67 -25.51
CA LEU A 471 10.64 -1.45 -26.07
C LEU A 471 11.44 -1.73 -27.35
N LYS A 472 12.17 -2.85 -27.39
CA LYS A 472 12.85 -3.32 -28.60
C LYS A 472 11.83 -3.61 -29.72
N TRP A 473 10.75 -4.33 -29.41
CA TRP A 473 9.69 -4.60 -30.36
C TRP A 473 9.04 -3.32 -30.91
N ILE A 474 8.76 -2.34 -30.05
CA ILE A 474 8.21 -1.04 -30.46
C ILE A 474 9.18 -0.32 -31.41
N ASN A 475 10.47 -0.28 -31.10
CA ASN A 475 11.46 0.34 -31.98
C ASN A 475 11.53 -0.32 -33.37
N GLU A 476 11.28 -1.62 -33.45
CA GLU A 476 11.28 -2.39 -34.70
C GLU A 476 9.97 -2.25 -35.51
N ASN A 477 8.85 -1.93 -34.85
CA ASN A 477 7.50 -1.96 -35.45
C ASN A 477 6.79 -0.60 -35.46
N GLN A 478 7.35 0.44 -34.83
CA GLN A 478 6.81 1.78 -34.87
C GLN A 478 7.17 2.44 -36.20
N THR A 479 6.14 2.84 -36.96
CA THR A 479 6.33 3.61 -38.20
C THR A 479 5.87 5.04 -37.95
N SER A 480 6.81 5.97 -37.84
CA SER A 480 6.53 7.39 -37.55
C SER A 480 5.75 7.56 -36.23
N ASP A 481 4.66 8.35 -36.24
CA ASP A 481 3.83 8.67 -35.07
C ASP A 481 2.69 7.65 -34.80
N THR A 482 2.63 6.53 -35.53
CA THR A 482 1.56 5.53 -35.38
C THR A 482 2.12 4.19 -34.90
N LEU A 483 1.53 3.67 -33.82
CA LEU A 483 1.87 2.37 -33.25
C LEU A 483 0.63 1.46 -33.29
N VAL A 484 0.61 0.52 -34.23
CA VAL A 484 -0.45 -0.49 -34.34
C VAL A 484 0.04 -1.79 -33.70
N VAL A 485 -0.65 -2.23 -32.66
CA VAL A 485 -0.24 -3.36 -31.83
C VAL A 485 -1.26 -4.48 -31.91
N SER A 486 -0.79 -5.71 -32.15
CA SER A 486 -1.56 -6.93 -31.88
C SER A 486 -0.97 -7.59 -30.63
N LEU A 487 -1.80 -7.76 -29.60
CA LEU A 487 -1.33 -8.31 -28.32
C LEU A 487 -0.81 -9.74 -28.46
N GLU A 488 -1.44 -10.55 -29.32
CA GLU A 488 -0.99 -11.91 -29.64
C GLU A 488 0.41 -11.93 -30.25
N LYS A 489 0.72 -10.98 -31.16
CA LYS A 489 2.05 -10.88 -31.78
C LYS A 489 3.12 -10.47 -30.78
N ILE A 490 2.82 -9.56 -29.85
CA ILE A 490 3.75 -9.16 -28.80
C ILE A 490 4.02 -10.34 -27.84
N ILE A 491 2.98 -11.04 -27.41
CA ILE A 491 3.10 -12.22 -26.55
C ILE A 491 3.98 -13.29 -27.23
N GLY A 492 3.77 -13.53 -28.53
CA GLY A 492 4.63 -14.42 -29.32
C GLY A 492 6.10 -13.96 -29.37
N TYR A 493 6.34 -12.66 -29.60
CA TYR A 493 7.69 -12.09 -29.62
C TYR A 493 8.38 -12.21 -28.26
N MET A 494 7.66 -11.94 -27.17
CA MET A 494 8.15 -12.06 -25.80
C MET A 494 8.58 -13.50 -25.47
N LYS A 495 7.75 -14.50 -25.85
CA LYS A 495 8.09 -15.92 -25.69
C LYS A 495 9.35 -16.30 -26.49
N SER A 496 9.44 -15.86 -27.75
CA SER A 496 10.63 -16.11 -28.59
C SER A 496 11.90 -15.42 -28.09
N SER A 497 11.74 -14.33 -27.31
CA SER A 497 12.83 -13.61 -26.66
C SER A 497 13.17 -14.13 -25.27
N GLY A 498 12.61 -15.27 -24.85
CA GLY A 498 12.93 -15.92 -23.57
C GLY A 498 12.15 -15.43 -22.36
N VAL A 499 11.07 -14.65 -22.55
CA VAL A 499 10.17 -14.25 -21.46
C VAL A 499 9.16 -15.37 -21.19
N SER A 500 9.06 -15.81 -19.93
CA SER A 500 8.09 -16.82 -19.48
C SER A 500 6.95 -16.17 -18.70
N PHE A 501 5.78 -16.80 -18.66
CA PHE A 501 4.58 -16.28 -18.00
C PHE A 501 4.12 -17.23 -16.89
N THR A 502 3.71 -16.68 -15.75
CA THR A 502 3.13 -17.45 -14.63
C THR A 502 1.64 -17.70 -14.82
N GLN A 503 0.99 -16.97 -15.74
CA GLN A 503 -0.44 -17.03 -16.02
C GLN A 503 -0.74 -17.29 -17.50
N ASN A 504 -2.00 -17.59 -17.81
CA ASN A 504 -2.47 -17.78 -19.18
C ASN A 504 -2.26 -16.51 -20.02
N ASP A 505 -1.86 -16.65 -21.29
CA ASP A 505 -1.71 -15.57 -22.28
C ASP A 505 -2.89 -14.59 -22.31
N LYS A 506 -4.12 -15.08 -22.07
CA LYS A 506 -5.35 -14.26 -21.98
C LYS A 506 -5.34 -13.23 -20.84
N LEU A 507 -4.58 -13.48 -19.77
CA LEU A 507 -4.42 -12.60 -18.61
C LEU A 507 -3.15 -11.75 -18.73
N VAL A 508 -2.11 -12.28 -19.38
CA VAL A 508 -0.86 -11.55 -19.63
C VAL A 508 -1.05 -10.36 -20.58
N LYS A 509 -2.12 -10.35 -21.38
CA LYS A 509 -2.44 -9.23 -22.27
C LYS A 509 -2.70 -7.91 -21.53
N TYR A 510 -3.17 -7.96 -20.29
CA TYR A 510 -3.49 -6.76 -19.48
C TYR A 510 -2.25 -5.96 -19.06
N PRO A 511 -1.23 -6.53 -18.40
CA PRO A 511 -0.01 -5.79 -18.07
C PRO A 511 0.73 -5.27 -19.30
N ILE A 512 0.68 -6.00 -20.43
CA ILE A 512 1.27 -5.55 -21.70
C ILE A 512 0.51 -4.32 -22.24
N LYS A 513 -0.83 -4.33 -22.20
CA LYS A 513 -1.66 -3.20 -22.61
C LYS A 513 -1.39 -1.97 -21.74
N ASP A 514 -1.38 -2.15 -20.43
CA ASP A 514 -1.15 -1.06 -19.48
C ASP A 514 0.24 -0.44 -19.67
N PHE A 515 1.26 -1.26 -19.99
CA PHE A 515 2.59 -0.76 -20.34
C PHE A 515 2.61 0.08 -21.62
N LEU A 516 1.88 -0.33 -22.66
CA LEU A 516 1.81 0.42 -23.93
C LEU A 516 1.08 1.76 -23.76
N GLU A 517 0.00 1.78 -22.98
CA GLU A 517 -0.70 3.02 -22.63
C GLU A 517 0.20 3.95 -21.80
N PHE A 518 0.95 3.38 -20.85
CA PHE A 518 1.94 4.11 -20.07
C PHE A 518 3.08 4.67 -20.93
N TYR A 519 3.56 3.91 -21.91
CA TYR A 519 4.57 4.37 -22.88
C TYR A 519 4.12 5.61 -23.64
N VAL A 520 2.91 5.60 -24.20
CA VAL A 520 2.35 6.75 -24.93
C VAL A 520 2.17 7.96 -24.02
N LYS A 521 1.67 7.75 -22.80
CA LYS A 521 1.49 8.83 -21.81
C LYS A 521 2.81 9.49 -21.46
N THR A 522 3.86 8.69 -21.24
CA THR A 522 5.20 9.17 -20.89
C THR A 522 5.86 9.92 -22.04
N LEU A 523 5.76 9.43 -23.28
CA LEU A 523 6.27 10.15 -24.45
C LEU A 523 5.58 11.50 -24.68
N LYS A 524 4.27 11.58 -24.42
CA LYS A 524 3.50 12.81 -24.51
C LYS A 524 3.89 13.82 -23.43
N ALA A 525 4.11 13.36 -22.20
CA ALA A 525 4.45 14.22 -21.07
C ALA A 525 5.90 14.74 -21.14
N GLU A 526 6.86 13.86 -21.38
CA GLU A 526 8.29 14.17 -21.21
C GLU A 526 8.97 14.61 -22.52
N LEU A 527 8.54 14.08 -23.67
CA LEU A 527 9.15 14.36 -24.98
C LEU A 527 8.24 15.16 -25.91
N LYS A 528 7.02 15.50 -25.48
CA LYS A 528 5.99 16.17 -26.29
C LYS A 528 5.70 15.47 -27.63
N LYS A 529 6.01 14.18 -27.73
CA LYS A 529 5.75 13.36 -28.93
C LYS A 529 4.34 12.79 -28.85
N LYS A 530 3.57 12.90 -29.94
CA LYS A 530 2.22 12.34 -30.02
C LYS A 530 2.30 11.02 -30.78
N VAL A 531 2.18 9.91 -30.06
CA VAL A 531 2.05 8.58 -30.65
C VAL A 531 0.58 8.17 -30.63
N GLN A 532 0.01 7.81 -31.79
CA GLN A 532 -1.31 7.22 -31.88
C GLN A 532 -1.21 5.71 -31.69
N LEU A 533 -1.77 5.21 -30.58
CA LEU A 533 -1.79 3.78 -30.26
C LEU A 533 -3.12 3.15 -30.69
N SER A 534 -3.05 2.11 -31.53
CA SER A 534 -4.19 1.28 -31.91
C SER A 534 -3.91 -0.15 -31.50
N ILE A 535 -4.66 -0.66 -30.52
CA ILE A 535 -4.54 -2.02 -30.01
C ILE A 535 -5.61 -2.88 -30.66
N LYS A 536 -5.18 -3.93 -31.38
CA LYS A 536 -6.03 -5.00 -31.88
C LYS A 536 -5.97 -6.15 -30.88
N GLU A 537 -7.11 -6.46 -30.28
CA GLU A 537 -7.27 -7.61 -29.38
C GLU A 537 -7.20 -8.94 -30.12
#